data_AF-A0AAV4CR97-F1
#
_entry.id   AF-A0AAV4CR97-F1
#
_cell.length_a   1.000
_cell.length_b   1.000
_cell.length_c   1.000
_cell.angle_alpha   90.00
_cell.angle_beta   90.00
_cell.angle_gamma   90.00
#
_symmetry.space_group_name_H-M   'P 1'
#
loop_
_entity.id
_entity.type
_entity.pdbx_description
1 polymer ?
#
loop_
_entity_poly.entity_id
_entity_poly.type
_entity_poly.pdbx_seq_one_letter_code
_entity_poly.pdbx_strand_id
1 'polypeptide(L)'
;MSGNVSVVAFEGELNSIVGEYLDFSGFDRTKAAFEEECSEKNKPIAQLEAPALGNEKLHLVQSQMLEFYHEGKGDLFFKLWNEYLPPNIKDEDSVSQKLEFYLNIYFAIYPIKYNQPHKEAEDAMNTFKKFIENRGSSLSQTTEFLPFYALPFVPNPKTHPSYREMFTVSKNILYEITAVKRDIL
;
A
#
# COMPACT_ATOMS: atom_id res chain seq x y z
N MET A 1 -40.75 -7.97 -21.98
CA MET A 1 -39.61 -8.90 -21.85
C MET A 1 -38.33 -8.07 -21.82
N SER A 2 -37.80 -7.76 -20.64
CA SER A 2 -36.62 -6.85 -20.51
C SER A 2 -35.84 -7.11 -19.21
N GLY A 3 -35.75 -8.37 -18.78
CA GLY A 3 -35.16 -8.74 -17.49
C GLY A 3 -33.83 -9.51 -17.54
N ASN A 4 -33.39 -10.00 -18.71
CA ASN A 4 -32.30 -10.98 -18.78
C ASN A 4 -30.98 -10.44 -19.35
N VAL A 5 -30.94 -9.22 -19.88
CA VAL A 5 -29.74 -8.68 -20.55
C VAL A 5 -28.71 -8.12 -19.55
N SER A 6 -29.15 -7.67 -18.37
CA SER A 6 -28.27 -7.09 -17.35
C SER A 6 -27.46 -8.10 -16.54
N VAL A 7 -28.00 -9.31 -16.30
CA VAL A 7 -27.33 -10.33 -15.46
C VAL A 7 -26.13 -10.95 -16.17
N VAL A 8 -26.21 -11.13 -17.50
CA VAL A 8 -25.13 -11.70 -18.31
C VAL A 8 -23.93 -10.76 -18.41
N ALA A 9 -24.15 -9.44 -18.36
CA ALA A 9 -23.09 -8.44 -18.44
C ALA A 9 -22.15 -8.45 -17.22
N PHE A 10 -22.64 -8.88 -16.05
CA PHE A 10 -21.85 -8.95 -14.81
C PHE A 10 -21.44 -10.38 -14.44
N GLU A 11 -21.90 -11.40 -15.17
CA GLU A 11 -21.62 -12.80 -14.84
C GLU A 11 -20.11 -13.10 -14.87
N GLY A 12 -19.38 -12.49 -15.82
CA GLY A 12 -17.92 -12.63 -15.92
C GLY A 12 -17.17 -12.06 -14.72
N GLU A 13 -17.59 -10.90 -14.25
CA GLU A 13 -17.02 -10.24 -13.07
C GLU A 13 -17.39 -11.03 -11.79
N LEU A 14 -18.64 -11.48 -11.68
CA LEU A 14 -19.09 -12.26 -10.54
C LEU A 14 -18.33 -13.57 -10.40
N ASN A 15 -18.12 -14.29 -11.51
CA ASN A 15 -17.35 -15.52 -11.49
C ASN A 15 -15.87 -15.25 -11.14
N SER A 16 -15.34 -14.10 -11.56
CA SER A 16 -13.99 -13.67 -11.19
C SER A 16 -13.88 -13.40 -9.68
N ILE A 17 -14.84 -12.67 -9.10
CA ILE A 17 -14.91 -12.41 -7.66
C ILE A 17 -15.08 -13.71 -6.86
N VAL A 18 -15.90 -14.65 -7.35
CA VAL A 18 -16.05 -15.97 -6.72
C VAL A 18 -14.74 -16.76 -6.79
N GLY A 19 -14.08 -16.77 -7.94
CA GLY A 19 -12.76 -17.39 -8.10
C GLY A 19 -11.71 -16.79 -7.16
N GLU A 20 -11.71 -15.46 -7.01
CA GLU A 20 -10.86 -14.73 -6.07
C GLU A 20 -11.18 -15.09 -4.62
N TYR A 21 -12.45 -15.16 -4.24
CA TYR A 21 -12.85 -15.58 -2.89
C TYR A 21 -12.42 -17.01 -2.57
N LEU A 22 -12.55 -17.93 -3.53
CA LEU A 22 -12.12 -19.33 -3.35
C LEU A 22 -10.60 -19.42 -3.21
N ASP A 23 -9.84 -18.63 -3.97
CA ASP A 23 -8.38 -18.51 -3.86
C ASP A 23 -7.96 -17.86 -2.53
N PHE A 24 -8.64 -16.78 -2.13
CA PHE A 24 -8.47 -16.09 -0.85
C PHE A 24 -8.76 -17.02 0.33
N SER A 25 -9.78 -17.87 0.23
CA SER A 25 -10.16 -18.78 1.31
C SER A 25 -9.32 -20.07 1.35
N GLY A 26 -8.41 -20.28 0.39
CA GLY A 26 -7.61 -21.50 0.29
C GLY A 26 -8.42 -22.74 -0.10
N PHE A 27 -9.54 -22.57 -0.81
CA PHE A 27 -10.40 -23.66 -1.24
C PHE A 27 -9.96 -24.21 -2.61
N ASP A 28 -8.70 -24.66 -2.72
CA ASP A 28 -8.06 -25.04 -3.99
C ASP A 28 -8.87 -26.07 -4.79
N ARG A 29 -9.40 -27.09 -4.10
CA ARG A 29 -10.25 -28.13 -4.74
C ARG A 29 -11.55 -27.55 -5.28
N THR A 30 -12.16 -26.62 -4.55
CA THR A 30 -13.41 -25.97 -4.94
C THR A 30 -13.16 -24.99 -6.07
N LYS A 31 -12.04 -24.25 -6.05
CA LYS A 31 -11.61 -23.37 -7.14
C LYS A 31 -11.40 -24.15 -8.42
N ALA A 32 -10.65 -25.25 -8.38
CA ALA A 32 -10.40 -26.10 -9.53
C ALA A 32 -11.72 -26.64 -10.14
N ALA A 33 -12.62 -27.16 -9.28
CA ALA A 33 -13.93 -27.63 -9.74
C ALA A 33 -14.79 -26.48 -10.30
N PHE A 34 -14.76 -25.30 -9.69
CA PHE A 34 -15.50 -24.13 -10.14
C PHE A 34 -15.02 -23.62 -11.52
N GLU A 35 -13.71 -23.56 -11.74
CA GLU A 35 -13.11 -23.19 -13.03
C GLU A 35 -13.45 -24.22 -14.12
N GLU A 36 -13.40 -25.51 -13.80
CA GLU A 36 -13.79 -26.61 -14.69
C GLU A 36 -15.27 -26.50 -15.08
N GLU A 37 -16.17 -26.35 -14.10
CA GLU A 37 -17.61 -26.18 -14.35
C GLU A 37 -17.95 -24.91 -15.14
N CYS A 38 -17.24 -23.80 -14.90
CA CYS A 38 -17.42 -22.57 -15.66
C CYS A 38 -17.01 -22.76 -17.13
N SER A 39 -15.90 -23.46 -17.37
CA SER A 39 -15.44 -23.82 -18.72
C SER A 39 -16.44 -24.73 -19.43
N GLU A 40 -16.91 -25.79 -18.78
CA GLU A 40 -17.89 -26.72 -19.35
C GLU A 40 -19.23 -26.05 -19.68
N LYS A 41 -19.66 -25.10 -18.84
CA LYS A 41 -20.94 -24.39 -19.00
C LYS A 41 -20.83 -23.13 -19.86
N ASN A 42 -19.67 -22.85 -20.46
CA ASN A 42 -19.39 -21.62 -21.22
C ASN A 42 -19.72 -20.33 -20.45
N LYS A 43 -19.48 -20.34 -19.14
CA LYS A 43 -19.63 -19.14 -18.30
C LYS A 43 -18.34 -18.31 -18.36
N PRO A 44 -18.41 -17.01 -18.69
CA PRO A 44 -17.23 -16.18 -18.75
C PRO A 44 -16.62 -16.01 -17.35
N ILE A 45 -15.29 -15.94 -17.28
CA ILE A 45 -14.53 -15.47 -16.12
C ILE A 45 -13.72 -14.28 -16.63
N ALA A 46 -14.03 -13.07 -16.15
CA ALA A 46 -13.32 -11.87 -16.56
C ALA A 46 -11.91 -11.86 -15.95
N GLN A 47 -10.91 -11.43 -16.73
CA GLN A 47 -9.61 -11.07 -16.17
C GLN A 47 -9.75 -9.74 -15.43
N LEU A 48 -9.77 -9.80 -14.10
CA LEU A 48 -9.58 -8.60 -13.28
C LEU A 48 -8.11 -8.19 -13.40
N GLU A 49 -7.84 -6.90 -13.60
CA GLU A 49 -6.48 -6.34 -13.73
C GLU A 49 -5.66 -6.45 -12.42
N ALA A 50 -6.28 -6.88 -11.33
CA ALA A 50 -5.61 -7.12 -10.06
C ALA A 50 -5.03 -8.55 -10.00
N PRO A 51 -3.76 -8.72 -9.57
CA PRO A 51 -3.19 -10.04 -9.38
C PRO A 51 -3.98 -10.79 -8.28
N ALA A 52 -4.51 -11.97 -8.62
CA ALA A 52 -5.07 -12.90 -7.65
C ALA A 52 -3.96 -13.32 -6.67
N LEU A 53 -3.98 -12.76 -5.46
CA LEU A 53 -3.07 -13.12 -4.39
C LEU A 53 -3.84 -13.99 -3.40
N GLY A 54 -3.72 -15.31 -3.54
CA GLY A 54 -4.14 -16.25 -2.51
C GLY A 54 -3.60 -15.84 -1.13
N ASN A 55 -4.38 -16.10 -0.08
CA ASN A 55 -4.17 -15.57 1.27
C ASN A 55 -2.76 -15.83 1.82
N GLU A 56 -2.14 -16.98 1.51
CA GLU A 56 -0.76 -17.26 1.93
C GLU A 56 0.27 -16.30 1.31
N LYS A 57 0.12 -15.97 0.02
CA LYS A 57 1.05 -15.06 -0.68
C LYS A 57 0.81 -13.62 -0.22
N LEU A 58 -0.45 -13.21 -0.06
CA LEU A 58 -0.78 -11.87 0.46
C LEU A 58 -0.28 -11.69 1.90
N HIS A 59 -0.49 -12.69 2.76
CA HIS A 59 -0.01 -12.68 4.14
C HIS A 59 1.52 -12.66 4.20
N LEU A 60 2.20 -13.40 3.32
CA LEU A 60 3.66 -13.39 3.22
C LEU A 60 4.17 -11.99 2.81
N VAL A 61 3.60 -11.39 1.78
CA VAL A 61 3.97 -10.04 1.33
C VAL A 61 3.72 -9.03 2.44
N GLN A 62 2.57 -9.09 3.12
CA GLN A 62 2.27 -8.21 4.26
C GLN A 62 3.29 -8.38 5.39
N SER A 63 3.64 -9.62 5.73
CA SER A 63 4.64 -9.91 6.76
C SER A 63 6.01 -9.35 6.38
N GLN A 64 6.42 -9.49 5.12
CA GLN A 64 7.67 -8.94 4.60
C GLN A 64 7.67 -7.41 4.59
N MET A 65 6.56 -6.78 4.19
CA MET A 65 6.43 -5.32 4.25
C MET A 65 6.55 -4.81 5.68
N LEU A 66 5.95 -5.50 6.65
CA LEU A 66 6.08 -5.16 8.06
C LEU A 66 7.52 -5.33 8.56
N GLU A 67 8.21 -6.40 8.16
CA GLU A 67 9.63 -6.59 8.47
C GLU A 67 10.48 -5.45 7.92
N PHE A 68 10.32 -5.08 6.66
CA PHE A 68 11.04 -3.95 6.06
C PHE A 68 10.70 -2.61 6.72
N TYR A 69 9.46 -2.42 7.14
CA TYR A 69 9.06 -1.25 7.93
C TYR A 69 9.79 -1.20 9.28
N HIS A 70 9.88 -2.32 10.00
CA HIS A 70 10.57 -2.39 11.29
C HIS A 70 12.08 -2.22 11.17
N GLU A 71 12.68 -2.71 10.08
CA GLU A 71 14.11 -2.60 9.79
C GLU A 71 14.52 -1.28 9.11
N GLY A 72 13.55 -0.44 8.71
CA GLY A 72 13.80 0.81 8.00
C GLY A 72 14.22 0.64 6.54
N LYS A 73 13.96 -0.52 5.94
CA LYS A 73 14.30 -0.85 4.54
C LYS A 73 13.27 -0.27 3.56
N GLY A 74 13.23 1.06 3.46
CA GLY A 74 12.26 1.80 2.65
C GLY A 74 12.22 1.41 1.17
N ASP A 75 13.37 1.22 0.54
CA ASP A 75 13.43 0.85 -0.89
C ASP A 75 12.77 -0.51 -1.16
N LEU A 76 12.98 -1.50 -0.28
CA LEU A 76 12.37 -2.82 -0.40
C LEU A 76 10.88 -2.77 -0.06
N PHE A 77 10.50 -1.98 0.94
CA PHE A 77 9.09 -1.73 1.27
C PHE A 77 8.34 -1.17 0.06
N PHE A 78 8.85 -0.08 -0.55
CA PHE A 78 8.19 0.56 -1.68
C PHE A 78 8.25 -0.26 -2.96
N LYS A 79 9.22 -1.16 -3.10
CA LYS A 79 9.20 -2.17 -4.16
C LYS A 79 7.97 -3.07 -4.04
N LEU A 80 7.73 -3.64 -2.86
CA LEU A 80 6.55 -4.47 -2.62
C LEU A 80 5.25 -3.65 -2.72
N TRP A 81 5.22 -2.43 -2.17
CA TRP A 81 4.07 -1.53 -2.29
C TRP A 81 3.68 -1.32 -3.76
N ASN A 82 4.65 -1.03 -4.62
CA ASN A 82 4.39 -0.76 -6.03
C ASN A 82 4.05 -2.01 -6.85
N GLU A 83 4.53 -3.18 -6.43
CA GLU A 83 4.28 -4.46 -7.10
C GLU A 83 2.90 -5.03 -6.75
N TYR A 84 2.45 -4.87 -5.49
CA TYR A 84 1.27 -5.56 -4.97
C TYR A 84 0.04 -4.66 -4.78
N LEU A 85 0.19 -3.33 -4.70
CA LEU A 85 -0.99 -2.45 -4.66
C LEU A 85 -1.50 -2.15 -6.07
N PRO A 86 -2.81 -2.36 -6.33
CA PRO A 86 -3.46 -1.96 -7.56
C PRO A 86 -3.29 -0.47 -7.88
N PRO A 87 -3.14 -0.08 -9.17
CA PRO A 87 -2.95 1.33 -9.55
C PRO A 87 -4.07 2.26 -9.10
N ASN A 88 -5.33 1.83 -9.16
CA ASN A 88 -6.48 2.61 -8.67
C ASN A 88 -6.37 2.95 -7.18
N ILE A 89 -5.94 1.98 -6.35
CA ILE A 89 -5.72 2.21 -4.91
C ILE A 89 -4.48 3.08 -4.71
N LYS A 90 -3.41 2.85 -5.46
CA LYS A 90 -2.16 3.58 -5.26
C LYS A 90 -2.24 5.05 -5.71
N ASP A 91 -2.90 5.31 -6.82
CA ASP A 91 -2.83 6.60 -7.52
C ASP A 91 -4.09 7.44 -7.34
N GLU A 92 -5.25 6.85 -7.02
CA GLU A 92 -6.52 7.59 -6.90
C GLU A 92 -7.07 7.63 -5.47
N ASP A 93 -6.80 6.61 -4.64
CA ASP A 93 -7.32 6.57 -3.27
C ASP A 93 -6.58 7.54 -2.34
N SER A 94 -7.35 8.48 -1.77
CA SER A 94 -6.83 9.52 -0.89
C SER A 94 -6.23 8.97 0.41
N VAL A 95 -6.72 7.82 0.90
CA VAL A 95 -6.23 7.19 2.12
C VAL A 95 -4.85 6.58 1.86
N SER A 96 -4.71 5.84 0.77
CA SER A 96 -3.46 5.27 0.28
C SER A 96 -2.40 6.34 0.01
N GLN A 97 -2.75 7.45 -0.63
CA GLN A 97 -1.83 8.57 -0.87
C GLN A 97 -1.31 9.19 0.43
N LYS A 98 -2.19 9.40 1.42
CA LYS A 98 -1.80 9.88 2.75
C LYS A 98 -0.87 8.90 3.46
N LEU A 99 -1.18 7.61 3.39
CA LEU A 99 -0.34 6.56 3.96
C LEU A 99 1.04 6.49 3.29
N GLU A 100 1.11 6.59 1.96
CA GLU A 100 2.38 6.67 1.22
C GLU A 100 3.21 7.86 1.72
N PHE A 101 2.59 9.02 1.96
CA PHE A 101 3.27 10.19 2.51
C PHE A 101 3.82 9.96 3.93
N TYR A 102 3.01 9.38 4.83
CA TYR A 102 3.46 9.03 6.19
C TYR A 102 4.60 8.02 6.22
N LEU A 103 4.54 7.01 5.35
CA LEU A 103 5.61 6.03 5.19
C LEU A 103 6.91 6.70 4.71
N ASN A 104 6.80 7.62 3.75
CA ASN A 104 7.94 8.40 3.26
C ASN A 104 8.56 9.26 4.37
N ILE A 105 7.76 9.92 5.22
CA ILE A 105 8.26 10.62 6.41
C ILE A 105 8.99 9.65 7.34
N TYR A 106 8.38 8.49 7.64
CA TYR A 106 8.96 7.50 8.55
C TYR A 106 10.33 7.02 8.07
N PHE A 107 10.44 6.61 6.81
CA PHE A 107 11.72 6.15 6.25
C PHE A 107 12.75 7.28 6.17
N ALA A 108 12.33 8.53 5.95
CA ALA A 108 13.23 9.69 6.00
C ALA A 108 13.84 9.88 7.41
N ILE A 109 13.02 9.77 8.46
CA ILE A 109 13.47 10.01 9.84
C ILE A 109 14.12 8.78 10.48
N TYR A 110 13.93 7.58 9.94
CA TYR A 110 14.38 6.32 10.52
C TYR A 110 15.89 6.31 10.83
N PRO A 111 16.79 6.67 9.90
CA PRO A 111 18.23 6.68 10.18
C PRO A 111 18.59 7.63 11.33
N ILE A 112 17.94 8.79 11.40
CA ILE A 112 18.17 9.82 12.44
C ILE A 112 17.61 9.38 13.81
N LYS A 113 16.47 8.68 13.80
CA LYS A 113 15.81 8.14 15.01
C LYS A 113 16.68 7.07 15.67
N TYR A 114 17.21 6.15 14.87
CA TYR A 114 18.02 5.01 15.34
C TYR A 114 19.54 5.24 15.30
N ASN A 115 19.99 6.49 15.09
CA ASN A 115 21.39 6.89 15.05
C ASN A 115 22.25 6.08 14.05
N GLN A 116 21.68 5.78 12.88
CA GLN A 116 22.39 5.21 11.74
C GLN A 116 23.45 6.21 11.21
N PRO A 117 24.40 5.76 10.37
CA PRO A 117 25.43 6.61 9.78
C PRO A 117 24.85 7.88 9.13
N HIS A 118 25.59 8.99 9.24
CA HIS A 118 25.15 10.29 8.69
C HIS A 118 24.81 10.23 7.20
N LYS A 119 25.57 9.45 6.43
CA LYS A 119 25.33 9.23 5.01
C LYS A 119 23.95 8.61 4.75
N GLU A 120 23.53 7.64 5.55
CA GLU A 120 22.20 7.02 5.39
C GLU A 120 21.07 8.00 5.71
N ALA A 121 21.26 8.86 6.70
CA ALA A 121 20.31 9.94 7.00
C ALA A 121 20.21 10.97 5.85
N GLU A 122 21.35 11.34 5.26
CA GLU A 122 21.40 12.24 4.11
C GLU A 122 20.72 11.61 2.88
N ASP A 123 21.03 10.35 2.58
CA ASP A 123 20.43 9.58 1.49
C ASP A 123 18.90 9.47 1.67
N ALA A 124 18.44 9.14 2.88
CA ALA A 124 17.01 9.04 3.19
C ALA A 124 16.27 10.39 3.03
N MET A 125 16.88 11.51 3.47
CA MET A 125 16.32 12.85 3.27
C MET A 125 16.30 13.25 1.80
N ASN A 126 17.32 12.88 1.03
CA ASN A 126 17.36 13.10 -0.42
C ASN A 126 16.28 12.29 -1.16
N THR A 127 16.01 11.06 -0.73
CA THR A 127 14.90 10.26 -1.25
C THR A 127 13.56 10.91 -0.93
N PHE A 128 13.36 11.36 0.31
CA PHE A 128 12.14 12.05 0.69
C PHE A 128 11.94 13.37 -0.06
N LYS A 129 13.02 14.14 -0.28
CA LYS A 129 13.01 15.34 -1.12
C LYS A 129 12.50 15.03 -2.53
N LYS A 130 13.05 14.00 -3.19
CA LYS A 130 12.59 13.60 -4.53
C LYS A 130 11.12 13.18 -4.54
N PHE A 131 10.65 12.54 -3.47
CA PHE A 131 9.25 12.17 -3.34
C PHE A 131 8.32 13.39 -3.27
N ILE A 132 8.60 14.37 -2.39
CA ILE A 132 7.76 15.57 -2.25
C ILE A 132 7.78 16.47 -3.50
N GLU A 133 8.85 16.43 -4.29
CA GLU A 133 8.98 17.15 -5.57
C GLU A 133 8.20 16.47 -6.71
N ASN A 134 7.86 15.18 -6.58
CA ASN A 134 7.16 14.39 -7.60
C ASN A 134 5.80 13.90 -7.09
N ARG A 135 5.67 12.60 -6.74
CA ARG A 135 4.41 11.97 -6.32
C ARG A 135 3.76 12.65 -5.12
N GLY A 136 4.56 13.09 -4.15
CA GLY A 136 4.09 13.78 -2.96
C GLY A 136 3.60 15.21 -3.22
N SER A 137 3.82 15.80 -4.38
CA SER A 137 3.45 17.20 -4.66
C SER A 137 1.94 17.45 -4.63
N SER A 138 1.13 16.44 -4.95
CA SER A 138 -0.34 16.49 -4.94
C SER A 138 -0.91 16.84 -3.56
N LEU A 139 -0.19 16.46 -2.50
CA LEU A 139 -0.59 16.68 -1.12
C LEU A 139 -0.13 18.02 -0.55
N SER A 140 0.46 18.90 -1.37
CA SER A 140 1.01 20.19 -0.93
C SER A 140 -0.04 21.18 -0.43
N GLN A 141 -1.32 20.94 -0.70
CA GLN A 141 -2.43 21.74 -0.19
C GLN A 141 -3.04 21.14 1.09
N THR A 142 -2.58 19.97 1.52
CA THR A 142 -3.05 19.33 2.75
C THR A 142 -2.34 19.95 3.95
N THR A 143 -3.08 20.68 4.78
CA THR A 143 -2.53 21.47 5.90
C THR A 143 -1.70 20.63 6.88
N GLU A 144 -2.08 19.37 7.06
CA GLU A 144 -1.36 18.41 7.90
C GLU A 144 0.06 18.11 7.39
N PHE A 145 0.28 18.11 6.07
CA PHE A 145 1.57 17.77 5.47
C PHE A 145 2.47 18.96 5.16
N LEU A 146 1.92 20.18 5.14
CA LEU A 146 2.67 21.41 4.87
C LEU A 146 3.99 21.53 5.64
N PRO A 147 4.05 21.24 6.96
CA PRO A 147 5.29 21.34 7.70
C PRO A 147 6.41 20.42 7.15
N PHE A 148 6.05 19.28 6.56
CA PHE A 148 7.00 18.26 6.15
C PHE A 148 7.71 18.56 4.82
N TYR A 149 7.20 19.48 4.01
CA TYR A 149 7.90 19.92 2.79
C TYR A 149 9.21 20.65 3.11
N ALA A 150 9.34 21.21 4.31
CA ALA A 150 10.59 21.82 4.78
C ALA A 150 11.55 20.80 5.41
N LEU A 151 11.10 19.59 5.75
CA LEU A 151 11.87 18.62 6.53
C LEU A 151 13.22 18.25 5.89
N PRO A 152 13.34 17.94 4.58
CA PRO A 152 14.62 17.61 3.97
C PRO A 152 15.67 18.74 4.02
N PHE A 153 15.23 19.98 4.22
CA PHE A 153 16.08 21.16 4.20
C PHE A 153 16.52 21.59 5.60
N VAL A 154 16.04 20.93 6.65
CA VAL A 154 16.39 21.24 8.04
C VAL A 154 17.67 20.48 8.41
N PRO A 155 18.77 21.17 8.77
CA PRO A 155 20.04 20.51 9.06
C PRO A 155 20.01 19.55 10.26
N ASN A 156 19.18 19.86 11.28
CA ASN A 156 19.06 19.08 12.51
C ASN A 156 17.58 18.87 12.87
N PRO A 157 16.86 17.99 12.16
CA PRO A 157 15.41 17.83 12.37
C PRO A 157 15.09 17.27 13.76
N LYS A 158 16.00 16.48 14.37
CA LYS A 158 15.84 15.88 15.70
C LYS A 158 15.72 16.91 16.84
N THR A 159 16.37 18.07 16.70
CA THR A 159 16.35 19.15 17.72
C THR A 159 15.37 20.26 17.37
N HIS A 160 14.81 20.25 16.17
CA HIS A 160 13.90 21.29 15.70
C HIS A 160 12.52 21.17 16.40
N PRO A 161 11.97 22.26 16.97
CA PRO A 161 10.71 22.22 17.73
C PRO A 161 9.54 21.59 16.97
N SER A 162 9.46 21.83 15.66
CA SER A 162 8.37 21.31 14.81
C SER A 162 8.41 19.80 14.56
N TYR A 163 9.57 19.14 14.69
CA TYR A 163 9.72 17.73 14.32
C TYR A 163 10.17 16.83 15.47
N ARG A 164 10.64 17.41 16.60
CA ARG A 164 11.18 16.66 17.75
C ARG A 164 10.24 15.52 18.20
N GLU A 165 8.93 15.74 18.15
CA GLU A 165 7.94 14.80 18.66
C GLU A 165 7.86 13.51 17.84
N MET A 166 8.20 13.59 16.55
CA MET A 166 8.22 12.44 15.62
C MET A 166 9.37 11.47 15.92
N PHE A 167 10.43 11.97 16.56
CA PHE A 167 11.55 11.16 17.00
C PHE A 167 11.29 10.49 18.36
N THR A 168 10.41 11.05 19.19
CA THR A 168 10.09 10.56 20.54
C THR A 168 8.89 9.63 20.59
N VAL A 169 7.85 9.89 19.79
CA VAL A 169 6.62 9.10 19.84
C VAL A 169 6.71 8.02 18.78
N SER A 170 6.73 6.75 19.19
CA SER A 170 6.34 5.64 18.34
C SER A 170 4.84 5.75 18.08
N LYS A 171 4.41 6.77 17.31
CA LYS A 171 3.12 6.69 16.65
C LYS A 171 3.28 5.51 15.72
N ASN A 172 2.70 4.39 16.12
CA ASN A 172 2.61 3.20 15.30
C ASN A 172 1.81 3.63 14.06
N ILE A 173 2.49 4.05 12.99
CA ILE A 173 1.91 4.22 11.66
C ILE A 173 1.22 2.90 11.24
N LEU A 174 1.67 1.79 11.83
CA LEU A 174 0.99 0.50 11.86
C LEU A 174 -0.47 0.55 12.32
N TYR A 175 -0.88 1.37 13.31
CA TYR A 175 -2.29 1.50 13.67
C TYR A 175 -3.11 2.14 12.54
N GLU A 176 -2.52 3.09 11.79
CA GLU A 176 -3.17 3.64 10.60
C GLU A 176 -3.22 2.61 9.47
N ILE A 177 -2.14 1.87 9.21
CA ILE A 177 -2.11 0.76 8.23
C ILE A 177 -3.15 -0.32 8.57
N THR A 178 -3.33 -0.64 9.86
CA THR A 178 -4.31 -1.65 10.31
C THR A 178 -5.74 -1.12 10.23
N ALA A 179 -5.94 0.19 10.44
CA ALA A 179 -7.23 0.84 10.25
C ALA A 179 -7.62 0.89 8.76
N VAL A 180 -6.68 1.21 7.87
CA VAL A 180 -6.86 1.19 6.41
C VAL A 180 -7.27 -0.21 5.93
N LYS A 181 -6.74 -1.26 6.55
CA LYS A 181 -7.09 -2.67 6.26
C LYS A 181 -8.56 -3.03 6.57
N ARG A 182 -9.26 -2.24 7.39
CA ARG A 182 -10.69 -2.46 7.70
C ARG A 182 -11.64 -1.82 6.68
N ASP A 183 -11.15 -0.86 5.90
CA ASP A 183 -11.98 -0.11 4.95
C ASP A 183 -11.77 -0.57 3.50
N ILE A 184 -10.80 -1.45 3.25
CA ILE A 184 -10.42 -1.96 1.92
C ILE A 184 -10.79 -3.46 1.73
N LEU A 185 -11.23 -4.15 2.79
CA LEU A 185 -11.76 -5.53 2.75
C LEU A 185 -13.22 -5.54 3.25
#